data_AF-A0A7H8RBT7-F1
#
_entry.id   AF-A0A7H8RBT7-F1
#
_cell.length_a   1.000
_cell.length_b   1.000
_cell.length_c   1.000
_cell.angle_alpha   90.00
_cell.angle_beta   90.00
_cell.angle_gamma   90.00
#
_symmetry.space_group_name_H-M   'P 1'
#
loop_
_entity.id
_entity.type
_entity.pdbx_description
1 polymer ?
#
loop_
_entity_poly.entity_id
_entity_poly.type
_entity_poly.pdbx_seq_one_letter_code
_entity_poly.pdbx_strand_id
1 'polypeptide(L)'
;MPIKNLNKITKKLSKKRGKLNALHEDSRNAKLLRRAGIREDRIGRVITSAGIARQSFLDRVAHFQECLEDASEPLVLSNDEITRLIQKWLHRGDEEVKQLQDERRKGRPPSKREENLQQRFTVEEKEYRSGFWMPDITLDDVRLQLKLWNGEWSTSNMLSLRAFTRSAPRAFTRSFSVAARPASRLPTAFSRQTSLQSSLTKYQYSAFSTARVLREPAGDSDVELSAKLEEEISYEKNNATVDEASEAIKAYLQSSPWKVKDVAGEQDIVLTRKFGNENIRATFAISDLQNVAEEFDDLAESDFDEHATANQAQPGQAVGVHPEDQVSPADDGFHEDPQQSMPIHVNITIEKPGNGALFIQTTAQDGTFEILEVSHFANAELATGETAEKDWLRHTQYSGPVFNGLDEDLKSMFDRYLEERGFNTELANIIPEYLTAKEQAEYSRWLGSKYSLPRFWEDKY
;
A
#
# COMPACT_ATOMS: atom_id res chain seq x y z
N MET A 1 13.39 -9.29 24.09
CA MET A 1 12.86 -9.34 25.48
C MET A 1 11.55 -10.13 25.52
N PRO A 2 11.27 -10.95 26.57
CA PRO A 2 10.03 -11.73 26.63
C PRO A 2 8.81 -10.80 26.74
N ILE A 3 7.82 -11.03 25.87
CA ILE A 3 6.57 -10.26 25.77
C ILE A 3 5.84 -10.27 27.12
N LYS A 4 5.86 -9.14 27.83
CA LYS A 4 5.24 -9.00 29.16
C LYS A 4 3.76 -8.63 28.98
N ASN A 5 2.92 -9.64 28.83
CA ASN A 5 1.46 -9.53 28.81
C ASN A 5 0.95 -8.80 30.09
N LEU A 6 -0.03 -7.89 29.96
CA LEU A 6 -0.60 -7.09 31.05
C LEU A 6 -1.03 -7.98 32.22
N ASN A 7 -1.66 -9.13 31.93
CA ASN A 7 -2.08 -10.11 32.94
C ASN A 7 -0.91 -10.69 33.74
N LYS A 8 0.27 -10.83 33.14
CA LYS A 8 1.48 -11.27 33.84
C LYS A 8 2.06 -10.15 34.70
N ILE A 9 1.97 -8.91 34.23
CA ILE A 9 2.44 -7.71 34.96
C ILE A 9 1.53 -7.43 36.17
N THR A 10 0.22 -7.43 35.99
CA THR A 10 -0.77 -7.21 37.05
C THR A 10 -0.65 -8.28 38.13
N LYS A 11 -0.51 -9.57 37.76
CA LYS A 11 -0.26 -10.67 38.70
C LYS A 11 1.07 -10.55 39.46
N LYS A 12 2.13 -10.04 38.81
CA LYS A 12 3.42 -9.80 39.48
C LYS A 12 3.35 -8.62 40.45
N LEU A 13 2.66 -7.54 40.05
CA LEU A 13 2.51 -6.35 40.87
C LEU A 13 1.58 -6.61 42.07
N SER A 14 0.49 -7.35 41.88
CA SER A 14 -0.42 -7.72 42.97
C SER A 14 0.24 -8.61 44.00
N LYS A 15 1.06 -9.59 43.57
CA LYS A 15 1.87 -10.43 44.47
C LYS A 15 2.93 -9.66 45.26
N LYS A 16 3.49 -8.57 44.70
CA LYS A 16 4.61 -7.82 45.31
C LYS A 16 4.16 -6.66 46.22
N ARG A 17 3.02 -6.03 45.95
CA ARG A 17 2.59 -4.78 46.62
C ARG A 17 1.13 -4.79 47.11
N GLY A 18 0.38 -5.89 46.94
CA GLY A 18 -1.03 -5.95 47.34
C GLY A 18 -1.98 -5.31 46.31
N LYS A 19 -3.00 -4.56 46.77
CA LYS A 19 -4.04 -3.98 45.89
C LYS A 19 -3.42 -2.98 44.89
N LEU A 20 -3.73 -3.13 43.59
CA LEU A 20 -3.18 -2.31 42.50
C LEU A 20 -3.59 -0.83 42.58
N ASN A 21 -4.72 -0.52 43.21
CA ASN A 21 -5.24 0.85 43.39
C ASN A 21 -4.47 1.65 44.46
N ALA A 22 -3.54 1.03 45.19
CA ALA A 22 -2.71 1.70 46.19
C ALA A 22 -1.37 2.20 45.63
N LEU A 23 -1.22 2.19 44.30
CA LEU A 23 0.03 2.53 43.63
C LEU A 23 0.05 4.01 43.25
N HIS A 24 1.08 4.74 43.69
CA HIS A 24 1.26 6.14 43.32
C HIS A 24 1.39 6.28 41.80
N GLU A 25 0.70 7.29 41.26
CA GLU A 25 0.56 7.57 39.83
C GLU A 25 1.89 7.62 39.07
N ASP A 26 2.88 8.35 39.60
CA ASP A 26 4.20 8.46 38.99
C ASP A 26 5.18 7.31 39.30
N SER A 27 4.77 6.30 40.06
CA SER A 27 5.70 5.24 40.43
C SER A 27 6.13 4.44 39.21
N ARG A 28 7.38 3.92 39.22
CA ARG A 28 7.93 3.06 38.15
C ARG A 28 7.00 1.89 37.79
N ASN A 29 6.29 1.35 38.78
CA ASN A 29 5.35 0.24 38.58
C ASN A 29 4.02 0.71 37.95
N ALA A 30 3.54 1.91 38.29
CA ALA A 30 2.35 2.49 37.68
C ALA A 30 2.60 2.82 36.21
N LYS A 31 3.76 3.41 35.90
CA LYS A 31 4.21 3.63 34.52
C LYS A 31 4.34 2.32 33.74
N LEU A 32 4.86 1.26 34.36
CA LEU A 32 4.97 -0.07 33.74
C LEU A 32 3.60 -0.71 33.47
N LEU A 33 2.62 -0.51 34.37
CA LEU A 33 1.26 -0.99 34.18
C LEU A 33 0.52 -0.21 33.09
N ARG A 34 0.66 1.13 33.04
CA ARG A 34 0.11 1.97 31.97
C ARG A 34 0.67 1.58 30.59
N ARG A 35 2.00 1.43 30.46
CA ARG A 35 2.64 0.97 29.20
C ARG A 35 2.17 -0.42 28.77
N ALA A 36 1.85 -1.30 29.71
CA ALA A 36 1.32 -2.62 29.41
C ALA A 36 -0.15 -2.57 28.96
N GLY A 37 -0.96 -1.69 29.57
CA GLY A 37 -2.34 -1.42 29.17
C GLY A 37 -2.42 -0.87 27.75
N ILE A 38 -1.70 0.22 27.47
CA ILE A 38 -1.64 0.84 26.13
C ILE A 38 -1.26 -0.17 25.05
N ARG A 39 -0.30 -1.07 25.34
CA ARG A 39 0.09 -2.13 24.40
C ARG A 39 -1.04 -3.15 24.19
N GLU A 40 -1.74 -3.57 25.25
CA GLU A 40 -2.85 -4.54 25.12
C GLU A 40 -4.04 -3.92 24.40
N ASP A 41 -4.34 -2.64 24.65
CA ASP A 41 -5.37 -1.89 23.93
C ASP A 41 -5.02 -1.79 22.43
N ARG A 42 -3.76 -1.47 22.09
CA ARG A 42 -3.29 -1.45 20.69
C ARG A 42 -3.47 -2.82 20.02
N ILE A 43 -3.06 -3.89 20.70
CA ILE A 43 -3.25 -5.27 20.20
C ILE A 43 -4.75 -5.59 20.05
N GLY A 44 -5.58 -5.17 21.00
CA GLY A 44 -7.03 -5.33 20.97
C GLY A 44 -7.66 -4.61 19.77
N ARG A 45 -7.23 -3.39 19.46
CA ARG A 45 -7.65 -2.63 18.28
C ARG A 45 -7.30 -3.36 16.98
N VAL A 46 -6.04 -3.83 16.85
CA VAL A 46 -5.59 -4.59 15.67
C VAL A 46 -6.39 -5.89 15.50
N ILE A 47 -6.61 -6.65 16.59
CA ILE A 47 -7.42 -7.87 16.54
C ILE A 47 -8.86 -7.57 16.12
N THR A 48 -9.45 -6.50 16.65
CA THR A 48 -10.82 -6.09 16.33
C THR A 48 -10.94 -5.65 14.88
N SER A 49 -10.02 -4.80 14.40
CA SER A 49 -9.97 -4.36 13.00
C SER A 49 -9.80 -5.55 12.04
N ALA A 50 -8.87 -6.47 12.34
CA ALA A 50 -8.69 -7.68 11.56
C ALA A 50 -9.95 -8.57 11.57
N GLY A 51 -10.67 -8.63 12.70
CA GLY A 51 -11.95 -9.33 12.81
C GLY A 51 -13.02 -8.71 11.91
N ILE A 52 -13.16 -7.38 11.95
CA ILE A 52 -14.11 -6.63 11.11
C ILE A 52 -13.83 -6.85 9.62
N ALA A 53 -12.56 -6.75 9.20
CA ALA A 53 -12.16 -6.96 7.81
C ALA A 53 -12.51 -8.38 7.31
N ARG A 54 -12.28 -9.39 8.16
CA ARG A 54 -12.55 -10.81 7.85
C ARG A 54 -14.03 -11.16 7.86
N GLN A 55 -14.85 -10.42 8.61
CA GLN A 55 -16.28 -10.72 8.78
C GLN A 55 -17.02 -10.79 7.45
N SER A 56 -16.71 -9.87 6.52
CA SER A 56 -17.32 -9.85 5.18
C SER A 56 -17.13 -11.16 4.40
N PHE A 57 -15.97 -11.81 4.58
CA PHE A 57 -15.66 -13.09 3.97
C PHE A 57 -16.34 -14.24 4.70
N LEU A 58 -16.36 -14.23 6.03
CA LEU A 58 -17.08 -15.24 6.83
C LEU A 58 -18.57 -15.26 6.49
N ASP A 59 -19.20 -14.10 6.42
CA ASP A 59 -20.61 -13.96 6.05
C ASP A 59 -20.85 -14.50 4.62
N ARG A 60 -19.90 -14.27 3.71
CA ARG A 60 -19.94 -14.79 2.33
C ARG A 60 -19.87 -16.32 2.32
N VAL A 61 -18.95 -16.91 3.07
CA VAL A 61 -18.83 -18.37 3.21
C VAL A 61 -20.10 -18.96 3.82
N ALA A 62 -20.64 -18.34 4.87
CA ALA A 62 -21.88 -18.75 5.53
C ALA A 62 -23.07 -18.70 4.57
N HIS A 63 -23.19 -17.66 3.74
CA HIS A 63 -24.24 -17.58 2.72
C HIS A 63 -24.18 -18.75 1.73
N PHE A 64 -22.98 -19.13 1.27
CA PHE A 64 -22.84 -20.29 0.39
C PHE A 64 -23.10 -21.61 1.11
N GLN A 65 -22.74 -21.73 2.40
CA GLN A 65 -23.07 -22.89 3.23
C GLN A 65 -24.60 -23.05 3.34
N GLU A 66 -25.32 -21.99 3.74
CA GLU A 66 -26.78 -21.98 3.87
C GLU A 66 -27.46 -22.33 2.53
N CYS A 67 -26.99 -21.75 1.42
CA CYS A 67 -27.52 -22.07 0.10
C CYS A 67 -27.30 -23.52 -0.33
N LEU A 68 -26.36 -24.25 0.29
CA LEU A 68 -26.07 -25.65 0.01
C LEU A 68 -26.75 -26.63 0.99
N GLU A 69 -27.27 -26.16 2.13
CA GLU A 69 -27.98 -26.99 3.10
C GLU A 69 -29.30 -27.52 2.54
N ASP A 70 -30.02 -26.70 1.77
CA ASP A 70 -31.33 -27.03 1.18
C ASP A 70 -31.23 -27.91 -0.09
N ALA A 71 -30.02 -28.20 -0.54
CA ALA A 71 -29.81 -28.80 -1.84
C ALA A 71 -29.69 -30.34 -1.74
N SER A 72 -30.54 -31.07 -2.47
CA SER A 72 -30.53 -32.53 -2.51
C SER A 72 -29.33 -33.09 -3.30
N GLU A 73 -28.65 -34.09 -2.74
CA GLU A 73 -27.53 -34.77 -3.39
C GLU A 73 -28.01 -35.75 -4.50
N PRO A 74 -27.26 -35.92 -5.62
CA PRO A 74 -26.00 -35.28 -5.97
C PRO A 74 -26.19 -33.92 -6.67
N LEU A 75 -25.50 -32.90 -6.17
CA LEU A 75 -25.49 -31.58 -6.79
C LEU A 75 -24.44 -31.50 -7.89
N VAL A 76 -24.87 -31.31 -9.13
CA VAL A 76 -24.01 -30.79 -10.19
C VAL A 76 -24.43 -29.34 -10.40
N LEU A 77 -23.71 -28.41 -9.77
CA LEU A 77 -24.04 -27.00 -9.87
C LEU A 77 -23.61 -26.45 -11.23
N SER A 78 -24.57 -26.03 -12.03
CA SER A 78 -24.30 -25.30 -13.28
C SER A 78 -23.74 -23.90 -12.97
N ASN A 79 -22.95 -23.34 -13.89
CA ASN A 79 -22.49 -21.94 -13.81
C ASN A 79 -23.66 -20.95 -13.68
N ASP A 80 -24.83 -21.28 -14.25
CA ASP A 80 -26.04 -20.47 -14.12
C ASP A 80 -26.60 -20.50 -12.69
N GLU A 81 -26.50 -21.63 -12.00
CA GLU A 81 -26.94 -21.77 -10.62
C GLU A 81 -26.01 -21.03 -9.67
N ILE A 82 -24.70 -21.18 -9.86
CA ILE A 82 -23.69 -20.40 -9.12
C ILE A 82 -23.92 -18.89 -9.31
N THR A 83 -24.24 -18.47 -10.54
CA THR A 83 -24.61 -17.08 -10.83
C THR A 83 -25.83 -16.63 -10.03
N ARG A 84 -26.87 -17.45 -9.90
CA ARG A 84 -28.06 -17.12 -9.08
C ARG A 84 -27.71 -16.99 -7.59
N LEU A 85 -26.83 -17.85 -7.07
CA LEU A 85 -26.39 -17.77 -5.68
C LEU A 85 -25.62 -16.48 -5.39
N ILE A 86 -24.75 -16.06 -6.32
CA ILE A 86 -24.02 -14.80 -6.21
C ILE A 86 -24.99 -13.60 -6.32
N GLN A 87 -25.98 -13.65 -7.22
CA GLN A 87 -27.00 -12.60 -7.32
C GLN A 87 -27.82 -12.47 -6.02
N LYS A 88 -28.19 -13.59 -5.37
CA LYS A 88 -28.83 -13.57 -4.05
C LYS A 88 -27.95 -12.89 -2.99
N TRP A 89 -26.63 -13.13 -3.04
CA TRP A 89 -25.67 -12.45 -2.15
C TRP A 89 -25.63 -10.94 -2.39
N LEU A 90 -25.45 -10.51 -3.64
CA LEU A 90 -25.36 -9.08 -3.99
C LEU A 90 -26.60 -8.31 -3.55
N HIS A 91 -27.79 -8.85 -3.82
CA HIS A 91 -29.07 -8.19 -3.57
C HIS A 91 -29.62 -8.37 -2.14
N ARG A 92 -28.82 -8.88 -1.20
CA ARG A 92 -29.25 -9.12 0.19
C ARG A 92 -29.67 -7.85 0.95
N GLY A 93 -29.19 -6.68 0.53
CA GLY A 93 -29.48 -5.39 1.16
C GLY A 93 -30.65 -4.62 0.53
N ASP A 94 -31.22 -5.10 -0.58
CA ASP A 94 -32.15 -4.32 -1.39
C ASP A 94 -33.47 -4.03 -0.67
N GLU A 95 -33.96 -4.97 0.14
CA GLU A 95 -35.19 -4.77 0.94
C GLU A 95 -34.98 -3.70 2.01
N GLU A 96 -33.82 -3.69 2.66
CA GLU A 96 -33.45 -2.69 3.67
C GLU A 96 -33.27 -1.31 3.05
N VAL A 97 -32.62 -1.22 1.88
CA VAL A 97 -32.50 0.04 1.14
C VAL A 97 -33.88 0.58 0.75
N LYS A 98 -34.81 -0.27 0.30
CA LYS A 98 -36.18 0.13 -0.01
C LYS A 98 -36.92 0.66 1.22
N GLN A 99 -36.81 -0.01 2.36
CA GLN A 99 -37.41 0.46 3.61
C GLN A 99 -36.87 1.85 4.00
N LEU A 100 -35.55 2.05 3.93
CA LEU A 100 -34.93 3.35 4.22
C LEU A 100 -35.37 4.44 3.23
N GLN A 101 -35.60 4.09 1.97
CA GLN A 101 -36.11 5.00 0.95
C GLN A 101 -37.58 5.35 1.15
N ASP A 102 -38.42 4.41 1.58
CA ASP A 102 -39.84 4.63 1.85
C ASP A 102 -40.05 5.45 3.14
N GLU A 103 -39.24 5.22 4.17
CA GLU A 103 -39.21 6.04 5.39
C GLU A 103 -38.72 7.47 5.13
N ARG A 104 -37.93 7.65 4.07
CA ARG A 104 -37.36 8.94 3.68
C ARG A 104 -38.42 9.81 3.00
N ARG A 105 -38.63 11.00 3.56
CA ARG A 105 -39.43 12.03 2.91
C ARG A 105 -38.75 12.48 1.61
N LYS A 106 -39.53 12.61 0.53
CA LYS A 106 -39.07 13.06 -0.79
C LYS A 106 -38.20 14.34 -0.64
N GLY A 107 -36.95 14.28 -1.10
CA GLY A 107 -36.02 15.42 -1.15
C GLY A 107 -34.99 15.54 -0.01
N ARG A 108 -35.09 14.76 1.08
CA ARG A 108 -34.00 14.67 2.08
C ARG A 108 -32.81 13.90 1.47
N PRO A 109 -31.52 14.11 1.83
CA PRO A 109 -30.40 13.23 1.44
C PRO A 109 -30.50 11.81 2.03
N PRO A 110 -29.80 10.81 1.45
CA PRO A 110 -29.77 9.44 1.98
C PRO A 110 -29.17 9.37 3.39
N SER A 111 -29.55 8.36 4.16
CA SER A 111 -28.94 8.10 5.48
C SER A 111 -27.56 7.46 5.29
N LYS A 112 -26.63 7.66 6.23
CA LYS A 112 -25.31 6.97 6.23
C LYS A 112 -25.45 5.45 6.08
N ARG A 113 -26.51 4.87 6.65
CA ARG A 113 -26.81 3.43 6.51
C ARG A 113 -27.26 3.05 5.08
N GLU A 114 -28.05 3.90 4.43
CA GLU A 114 -28.46 3.73 3.03
C GLU A 114 -27.23 3.83 2.10
N GLU A 115 -26.39 4.85 2.31
CA GLU A 115 -25.15 5.06 1.55
C GLU A 115 -24.20 3.87 1.70
N ASN A 116 -23.97 3.37 2.92
CA ASN A 116 -23.10 2.22 3.16
C ASN A 116 -23.61 0.95 2.45
N LEU A 117 -24.92 0.70 2.42
CA LEU A 117 -25.51 -0.45 1.73
C LEU A 117 -25.36 -0.32 0.21
N GLN A 118 -25.56 0.87 -0.34
CA GLN A 118 -25.39 1.16 -1.77
C GLN A 118 -23.92 1.06 -2.20
N GLN A 119 -23.01 1.57 -1.38
CA GLN A 119 -21.57 1.49 -1.62
C GLN A 119 -21.10 0.03 -1.58
N ARG A 120 -21.55 -0.76 -0.58
CA ARG A 120 -21.27 -2.20 -0.52
C ARG A 120 -21.73 -2.92 -1.77
N PHE A 121 -22.98 -2.69 -2.20
CA PHE A 121 -23.51 -3.28 -3.43
C PHE A 121 -22.63 -2.91 -4.63
N THR A 122 -22.27 -1.64 -4.77
CA THR A 122 -21.45 -1.14 -5.89
C THR A 122 -20.06 -1.78 -5.92
N VAL A 123 -19.43 -1.97 -4.76
CA VAL A 123 -18.11 -2.62 -4.63
C VAL A 123 -18.21 -4.10 -4.99
N GLU A 124 -19.18 -4.82 -4.44
CA GLU A 124 -19.35 -6.26 -4.71
C GLU A 124 -19.82 -6.53 -6.15
N GLU A 125 -20.61 -5.64 -6.76
CA GLU A 125 -21.00 -5.73 -8.17
C GLU A 125 -19.78 -5.55 -9.09
N LYS A 126 -18.89 -4.61 -8.77
CA LYS A 126 -17.61 -4.46 -9.48
C LYS A 126 -16.76 -5.72 -9.35
N GLU A 127 -16.65 -6.28 -8.14
CA GLU A 127 -15.96 -7.56 -7.89
C GLU A 127 -16.56 -8.68 -8.75
N TYR A 128 -17.89 -8.80 -8.77
CA TYR A 128 -18.59 -9.81 -9.58
C TYR A 128 -18.32 -9.67 -11.08
N ARG A 129 -18.17 -8.43 -11.58
CA ARG A 129 -17.85 -8.17 -12.99
C ARG A 129 -16.41 -8.55 -13.34
N SER A 130 -15.45 -8.36 -12.44
CA SER A 130 -14.04 -8.71 -12.66
C SER A 130 -13.72 -10.18 -12.37
N GLY A 131 -14.45 -10.79 -11.44
CA GLY A 131 -14.24 -12.15 -10.95
C GLY A 131 -14.53 -12.22 -9.45
N PHE A 132 -15.62 -12.86 -9.07
CA PHE A 132 -16.10 -12.92 -7.70
C PHE A 132 -15.34 -13.95 -6.88
N TRP A 133 -14.70 -13.53 -5.78
CA TRP A 133 -13.91 -14.43 -4.96
C TRP A 133 -14.80 -15.24 -4.01
N MET A 134 -14.80 -16.57 -4.13
CA MET A 134 -15.67 -17.43 -3.32
C MET A 134 -15.10 -18.84 -3.11
N PRO A 135 -15.61 -19.61 -2.12
CA PRO A 135 -15.34 -21.04 -2.02
C PRO A 135 -15.69 -21.77 -3.32
N ASP A 136 -14.82 -22.69 -3.75
CA ASP A 136 -15.04 -23.47 -4.96
C ASP A 136 -16.08 -24.59 -4.72
N ILE A 137 -17.34 -24.19 -4.72
CA ILE A 137 -18.49 -25.10 -4.54
C ILE A 137 -18.70 -26.08 -5.71
N THR A 138 -17.86 -26.06 -6.76
CA THR A 138 -17.90 -27.11 -7.79
C THR A 138 -17.13 -28.36 -7.38
N LEU A 139 -16.23 -28.24 -6.41
CA LEU A 139 -15.47 -29.36 -5.87
C LEU A 139 -16.27 -30.04 -4.74
N ASP A 140 -16.37 -31.36 -4.80
CA ASP A 140 -17.08 -32.18 -3.80
C ASP A 140 -16.45 -32.02 -2.41
N ASP A 141 -15.12 -32.01 -2.36
CA ASP A 141 -14.34 -31.86 -1.12
C ASP A 141 -14.66 -30.55 -0.40
N VAL A 142 -14.71 -29.43 -1.14
CA VAL A 142 -15.01 -28.10 -0.58
C VAL A 142 -16.44 -28.05 -0.06
N ARG A 143 -17.39 -28.71 -0.74
CA ARG A 143 -18.79 -28.78 -0.27
C ARG A 143 -18.92 -29.59 1.02
N LEU A 144 -18.20 -30.70 1.14
CA LEU A 144 -18.16 -31.48 2.38
C LEU A 144 -17.52 -30.69 3.52
N GLN A 145 -16.45 -29.95 3.24
CA GLN A 145 -15.81 -29.06 4.21
C GLN A 145 -16.74 -27.92 4.63
N LEU A 146 -17.46 -27.30 3.69
CA LEU A 146 -18.45 -26.26 3.97
C LEU A 146 -19.58 -26.78 4.87
N LYS A 147 -20.08 -28.01 4.65
CA LYS A 147 -21.09 -28.62 5.54
C LYS A 147 -20.62 -28.78 6.98
N LEU A 148 -19.33 -29.04 7.18
CA LEU A 148 -18.71 -29.22 8.50
C LEU A 148 -18.13 -27.93 9.07
N TRP A 149 -18.20 -26.83 8.33
CA TRP A 149 -17.59 -25.56 8.73
C TRP A 149 -18.37 -24.94 9.89
N ASN A 150 -17.64 -24.55 10.94
CA ASN A 150 -18.17 -24.10 12.21
C ASN A 150 -18.29 -22.57 12.34
N GLY A 151 -18.14 -21.82 11.25
CA GLY A 151 -18.17 -20.36 11.26
C GLY A 151 -16.87 -19.68 11.70
N GLU A 152 -15.80 -20.45 11.97
CA GLU A 152 -14.54 -19.89 12.46
C GLU A 152 -13.57 -19.53 11.32
N TRP A 153 -12.84 -18.42 11.48
CA TRP A 153 -11.83 -18.00 10.51
C TRP A 153 -10.68 -19.01 10.38
N SER A 154 -10.26 -19.62 11.49
CA SER A 154 -9.16 -20.59 11.53
C SER A 154 -9.39 -21.81 10.62
N THR A 155 -10.64 -22.24 10.51
CA THR A 155 -11.07 -23.38 9.69
C THR A 155 -11.40 -22.97 8.25
N SER A 156 -11.57 -21.68 7.97
CA SER A 156 -11.83 -21.14 6.62
C SER A 156 -10.64 -21.32 5.67
N ASN A 157 -9.41 -21.36 6.20
CA ASN A 157 -8.18 -21.61 5.42
C ASN A 157 -8.12 -23.00 4.76
N MET A 158 -9.01 -23.92 5.14
CA MET A 158 -9.06 -25.26 4.55
C MET A 158 -9.88 -25.31 3.26
N LEU A 159 -10.67 -24.26 2.96
CA LEU A 159 -11.52 -24.20 1.78
C LEU A 159 -10.72 -23.74 0.57
N SER A 160 -10.80 -24.51 -0.53
CA SER A 160 -10.28 -24.04 -1.82
C SER A 160 -11.14 -22.88 -2.33
N LEU A 161 -10.49 -21.81 -2.78
CA LEU A 161 -11.12 -20.58 -3.25
C LEU A 161 -10.93 -20.44 -4.76
N ARG A 162 -11.89 -19.82 -5.42
CA ARG A 162 -11.81 -19.47 -6.84
C ARG A 162 -12.37 -18.08 -7.13
N ALA A 163 -11.86 -17.47 -8.19
CA ALA A 163 -12.49 -16.32 -8.82
C ALA A 163 -13.52 -16.81 -9.85
N PHE A 164 -14.82 -16.63 -9.58
CA PHE A 164 -15.87 -16.98 -10.52
C PHE A 164 -16.13 -15.81 -11.47
N THR A 165 -15.87 -16.01 -12.77
CA THR A 165 -16.20 -15.03 -13.82
C THR A 165 -17.47 -15.43 -14.53
N ARG A 166 -18.43 -14.51 -14.68
CA ARG A 166 -19.62 -14.76 -15.51
C ARG A 166 -19.17 -15.02 -16.96
N SER A 167 -19.62 -16.11 -17.57
CA SER A 167 -19.51 -16.35 -19.01
C SER A 167 -20.46 -15.42 -19.78
N ALA A 168 -20.34 -14.12 -19.58
CA ALA A 168 -20.92 -13.15 -20.50
C ALA A 168 -19.96 -13.07 -21.70
N PRO A 169 -20.47 -13.08 -22.96
CA PRO A 169 -19.61 -12.86 -24.10
C PRO A 169 -18.90 -11.54 -23.88
N ARG A 170 -17.57 -11.59 -23.78
CA ARG A 170 -16.71 -10.41 -23.79
C ARG A 170 -16.88 -9.75 -25.15
N ALA A 171 -17.97 -9.01 -25.32
CA ALA A 171 -18.08 -7.98 -26.33
C ALA A 171 -17.21 -6.82 -25.86
N PHE A 172 -15.88 -7.02 -25.93
CA PHE A 172 -14.99 -5.90 -26.13
C PHE A 172 -15.31 -5.39 -27.53
N THR A 173 -16.28 -4.47 -27.62
CA THR A 173 -16.31 -3.51 -28.71
C THR A 173 -15.06 -2.66 -28.54
N ARG A 174 -13.94 -3.15 -29.08
CA ARG A 174 -12.90 -2.25 -29.59
C ARG A 174 -13.62 -1.40 -30.62
N SER A 175 -14.05 -0.22 -30.23
CA SER A 175 -14.51 0.83 -31.11
C SER A 175 -13.32 1.27 -31.95
N PHE A 176 -13.02 0.51 -33.01
CA PHE A 176 -12.36 1.08 -34.16
C PHE A 176 -13.41 1.95 -34.85
N SER A 177 -13.25 3.26 -34.74
CA SER A 177 -13.97 4.22 -35.57
C SER A 177 -13.51 4.03 -37.02
N VAL A 178 -14.17 3.14 -37.76
CA VAL A 178 -14.15 3.19 -39.23
C VAL A 178 -14.88 4.45 -39.61
N ALA A 179 -14.12 5.45 -40.08
CA ALA A 179 -14.63 6.69 -40.61
C ALA A 179 -15.56 6.39 -41.81
N ALA A 180 -16.86 6.43 -41.56
CA ALA A 180 -17.86 6.48 -42.61
C ALA A 180 -17.80 7.86 -43.27
N ARG A 181 -17.34 7.91 -44.52
CA ARG A 181 -17.43 9.11 -45.35
C ARG A 181 -18.90 9.40 -45.66
N PRO A 182 -19.41 10.63 -45.49
CA PRO A 182 -20.74 10.98 -45.97
C PRO A 182 -20.69 11.12 -47.50
N ALA A 183 -21.45 10.28 -48.19
CA ALA A 183 -21.76 10.45 -49.60
C ALA A 183 -22.95 11.41 -49.72
N SER A 184 -22.69 12.66 -50.10
CA SER A 184 -23.72 13.54 -50.65
C SER A 184 -23.74 13.40 -52.17
N ARG A 185 -24.88 12.98 -52.73
CA ARG A 185 -25.23 13.21 -54.13
C ARG A 185 -26.69 13.63 -54.23
N LEU A 186 -26.91 14.80 -54.80
CA LEU A 186 -28.13 15.13 -55.55
C LEU A 186 -27.79 15.11 -57.05
N PRO A 187 -28.79 14.89 -57.92
CA PRO A 187 -28.57 14.48 -59.31
C PRO A 187 -28.56 15.66 -60.28
N THR A 188 -27.98 15.49 -61.45
CA THR A 188 -28.42 16.11 -62.71
C THR A 188 -27.75 15.41 -63.90
N ALA A 189 -28.42 15.51 -65.03
CA ALA A 189 -28.45 14.52 -66.10
C ALA A 189 -27.52 14.83 -67.30
N PHE A 190 -27.37 13.81 -68.14
CA PHE A 190 -26.92 13.79 -69.54
C PHE A 190 -25.47 14.22 -69.86
N SER A 191 -24.64 13.27 -70.32
CA SER A 191 -24.40 13.04 -71.76
C SER A 191 -23.12 12.22 -72.03
N ARG A 192 -23.30 11.25 -72.94
CA ARG A 192 -22.36 10.62 -73.89
C ARG A 192 -21.15 9.82 -73.40
N GLN A 193 -21.24 8.53 -73.76
CA GLN A 193 -20.15 7.60 -74.02
C GLN A 193 -19.16 8.17 -75.06
N THR A 194 -17.86 7.97 -74.83
CA THR A 194 -16.91 7.52 -75.87
C THR A 194 -15.71 6.82 -75.22
N SER A 195 -15.10 6.00 -76.07
CA SER A 195 -14.27 4.82 -75.85
C SER A 195 -12.77 5.09 -75.62
N LEU A 196 -12.15 4.15 -74.89
CA LEU A 196 -10.76 3.67 -75.00
C LEU A 196 -9.64 4.72 -74.89
N GLN A 197 -8.82 4.61 -73.83
CA GLN A 197 -7.36 4.55 -74.00
C GLN A 197 -6.63 4.10 -72.72
N SER A 198 -5.88 3.01 -72.92
CA SER A 198 -4.67 2.51 -72.25
C SER A 198 -4.31 2.95 -70.84
N SER A 199 -4.27 1.95 -69.98
CA SER A 199 -3.50 1.87 -68.74
C SER A 199 -2.00 2.12 -68.96
N LEU A 200 -1.49 3.21 -68.39
CA LEU A 200 -0.10 3.34 -67.98
C LEU A 200 -0.07 3.69 -66.50
N THR A 201 0.11 2.66 -65.67
CA THR A 201 0.36 2.78 -64.24
C THR A 201 1.72 3.46 -64.04
N LYS A 202 1.73 4.76 -63.79
CA LYS A 202 2.87 5.44 -63.18
C LYS A 202 2.85 5.12 -61.70
N TYR A 203 3.89 4.43 -61.20
CA TYR A 203 4.15 4.32 -59.77
C TYR A 203 4.43 5.73 -59.24
N GLN A 204 3.44 6.35 -58.61
CA GLN A 204 3.65 7.52 -57.78
C GLN A 204 4.06 7.01 -56.39
N TYR A 205 5.29 7.32 -56.00
CA TYR A 205 5.73 7.18 -54.62
C TYR A 205 4.78 7.96 -53.71
N SER A 206 4.40 7.38 -52.56
CA SER A 206 3.52 8.03 -51.60
C SER A 206 4.14 9.36 -51.17
N ALA A 207 3.54 10.47 -51.57
CA ALA A 207 3.87 11.77 -51.02
C ALA A 207 3.63 11.72 -49.50
N PHE A 208 4.60 12.24 -48.76
CA PHE A 208 4.57 12.37 -47.30
C PHE A 208 3.20 12.86 -46.82
N SER A 209 2.62 12.11 -45.89
CA SER A 209 1.41 12.52 -45.18
C SER A 209 1.66 13.88 -44.52
N THR A 210 1.05 14.94 -45.03
CA THR A 210 0.93 16.24 -44.36
C THR A 210 -0.35 16.29 -43.51
N ALA A 211 -0.79 15.14 -42.98
CA ALA A 211 -1.79 15.15 -41.94
C ALA A 211 -1.16 15.81 -40.72
N ARG A 212 -1.49 17.09 -40.51
CA ARG A 212 -1.33 17.68 -39.18
C ARG A 212 -2.06 16.74 -38.23
N VAL A 213 -1.35 16.23 -37.24
CA VAL A 213 -1.96 15.52 -36.13
C VAL A 213 -2.93 16.52 -35.50
N LEU A 214 -4.21 16.41 -35.83
CA LEU A 214 -5.28 17.05 -35.08
C LEU A 214 -5.33 16.28 -33.76
N ARG A 215 -4.51 16.73 -32.80
CA ARG A 215 -4.71 16.40 -31.39
C ARG A 215 -5.89 17.24 -30.91
N GLU A 216 -6.74 16.60 -30.11
CA GLU A 216 -7.85 17.29 -29.45
C GLU A 216 -7.27 18.36 -28.50
N PRO A 217 -7.89 19.54 -28.41
CA PRO A 217 -7.45 20.56 -27.47
C PRO A 217 -7.54 20.03 -26.02
N ALA A 218 -6.67 20.52 -25.16
CA ALA A 218 -6.64 20.22 -23.73
C ALA A 218 -8.06 20.27 -23.13
N GLY A 219 -8.45 19.25 -22.36
CA GLY A 219 -9.71 19.27 -21.63
C GLY A 219 -9.65 20.23 -20.43
N ASP A 220 -10.81 20.63 -19.89
CA ASP A 220 -10.87 21.54 -18.73
C ASP A 220 -10.08 20.98 -17.51
N SER A 221 -10.07 19.66 -17.32
CA SER A 221 -9.28 18.98 -16.27
C SER A 221 -7.77 19.12 -16.45
N ASP A 222 -7.30 19.21 -17.69
CA ASP A 222 -5.87 19.23 -18.01
C ASP A 222 -5.27 20.62 -17.67
N VAL A 223 -6.08 21.67 -17.86
CA VAL A 223 -5.74 23.05 -17.50
C VAL A 223 -5.72 23.21 -15.98
N GLU A 224 -6.70 22.66 -15.26
CA GLU A 224 -6.73 22.69 -13.80
C GLU A 224 -5.55 21.93 -13.18
N LEU A 225 -5.26 20.72 -13.68
CA LEU A 225 -4.16 19.90 -13.20
C LEU A 225 -2.79 20.54 -13.46
N SER A 226 -2.56 21.08 -14.66
CA SER A 226 -1.30 21.74 -14.99
C SER A 226 -1.07 23.02 -14.17
N ALA A 227 -2.11 23.83 -13.95
CA ALA A 227 -2.03 25.00 -13.08
C ALA A 227 -1.69 24.63 -11.63
N LYS A 228 -2.27 23.53 -11.12
CA LYS A 228 -1.95 23.01 -9.79
C LYS A 228 -0.51 22.52 -9.70
N LEU A 229 -0.03 21.75 -10.68
CA LEU A 229 1.36 21.29 -10.71
C LEU A 229 2.35 22.47 -10.80
N GLU A 230 2.03 23.55 -11.51
CA GLU A 230 2.84 24.76 -11.51
C GLU A 230 2.85 25.48 -10.15
N GLU A 231 1.72 25.53 -9.46
CA GLU A 231 1.61 26.06 -8.10
C GLU A 231 2.52 25.27 -7.16
N GLU A 232 2.46 23.93 -7.20
CA GLU A 232 3.33 23.05 -6.40
C GLU A 232 4.83 23.25 -6.74
N ILE A 233 5.21 23.30 -8.02
CA ILE A 233 6.59 23.61 -8.44
C ILE A 233 7.06 24.97 -7.86
N SER A 234 6.17 25.96 -7.84
CA SER A 234 6.49 27.28 -7.31
C SER A 234 6.64 27.26 -5.79
N TYR A 235 5.79 26.51 -5.11
CA TYR A 235 5.82 26.33 -3.66
C TYR A 235 7.13 25.66 -3.21
N GLU A 236 7.50 24.55 -3.84
CA GLU A 236 8.73 23.82 -3.53
C GLU A 236 10.01 24.65 -3.78
N LYS A 237 10.01 25.50 -4.81
CA LYS A 237 11.13 26.43 -5.06
C LYS A 237 11.28 27.51 -3.98
N ASN A 238 10.16 27.92 -3.37
CA ASN A 238 10.14 28.99 -2.38
C ASN A 238 10.41 28.49 -0.96
N ASN A 239 10.11 27.22 -0.67
CA ASN A 239 10.23 26.61 0.66
C ASN A 239 11.51 25.76 0.84
N ALA A 240 12.61 26.12 0.20
CA ALA A 240 13.86 25.36 0.23
C ALA A 240 14.50 25.27 1.64
N THR A 241 13.97 24.39 2.50
CA THR A 241 14.54 23.94 3.79
C THR A 241 15.56 22.81 3.58
N VAL A 242 15.75 22.37 2.34
CA VAL A 242 16.56 21.21 1.92
C VAL A 242 18.06 21.51 1.90
N ASP A 243 18.46 22.79 1.87
CA ASP A 243 19.85 23.17 1.68
C ASP A 243 20.75 22.71 2.85
N GLU A 244 20.25 22.78 4.10
CA GLU A 244 21.02 22.42 5.31
C GLU A 244 21.32 20.91 5.39
N ALA A 245 20.33 20.06 5.13
CA ALA A 245 20.53 18.60 5.11
C ALA A 245 21.50 18.19 3.99
N SER A 246 21.43 18.86 2.84
CA SER A 246 22.33 18.60 1.71
C SER A 246 23.80 18.91 2.04
N GLU A 247 24.06 19.91 2.89
CA GLU A 247 25.41 20.29 3.31
C GLU A 247 26.00 19.29 4.29
N ALA A 248 25.22 18.83 5.28
CA ALA A 248 25.64 17.80 6.22
C ALA A 248 26.02 16.49 5.51
N ILE A 249 25.19 16.06 4.56
CA ILE A 249 25.44 14.89 3.72
C ILE A 249 26.73 15.06 2.92
N LYS A 250 26.92 16.21 2.24
CA LYS A 250 28.14 16.48 1.46
C LYS A 250 29.39 16.48 2.33
N ALA A 251 29.32 17.08 3.52
CA ALA A 251 30.44 17.11 4.47
C ALA A 251 30.83 15.70 4.92
N TYR A 252 29.85 14.84 5.23
CA TYR A 252 30.10 13.44 5.57
C TYR A 252 30.65 12.63 4.39
N LEU A 253 30.12 12.81 3.19
CA LEU A 253 30.63 12.10 2.00
C LEU A 253 32.05 12.51 1.62
N GLN A 254 32.47 13.74 1.95
CA GLN A 254 33.84 14.19 1.78
C GLN A 254 34.80 13.62 2.83
N SER A 255 34.33 13.45 4.08
CA SER A 255 35.13 12.88 5.17
C SER A 255 35.16 11.35 5.16
N SER A 256 34.12 10.72 4.61
CA SER A 256 33.92 9.28 4.65
C SER A 256 34.57 8.55 3.46
N PRO A 257 34.94 7.28 3.61
CA PRO A 257 35.54 6.46 2.55
C PRO A 257 34.53 5.86 1.56
N TRP A 258 33.25 6.25 1.65
CA TRP A 258 32.16 5.71 0.85
C TRP A 258 32.08 6.39 -0.52
N LYS A 259 31.95 5.58 -1.58
CA LYS A 259 31.65 6.07 -2.92
C LYS A 259 30.17 5.87 -3.20
N VAL A 260 29.45 6.96 -3.34
CA VAL A 260 28.02 6.96 -3.65
C VAL A 260 27.79 6.83 -5.15
N LYS A 261 26.89 5.93 -5.53
CA LYS A 261 26.26 5.91 -6.85
C LYS A 261 24.79 6.22 -6.65
N ASP A 262 24.43 7.44 -7.02
CA ASP A 262 23.08 7.95 -7.00
C ASP A 262 22.71 8.36 -8.43
N VAL A 263 21.72 7.68 -9.01
CA VAL A 263 21.24 7.93 -10.36
C VAL A 263 19.88 8.61 -10.28
N ALA A 264 19.77 9.77 -10.92
CA ALA A 264 18.54 10.55 -10.90
C ALA A 264 17.43 9.85 -11.70
N GLY A 265 16.30 9.60 -11.05
CA GLY A 265 15.15 8.82 -11.53
C GLY A 265 15.13 7.36 -11.07
N GLU A 266 16.19 6.88 -10.42
CA GLU A 266 16.21 5.57 -9.73
C GLU A 266 15.99 5.79 -8.24
N GLN A 267 15.25 4.88 -7.59
CA GLN A 267 14.98 4.96 -6.14
C GLN A 267 16.13 4.39 -5.30
N ASP A 268 16.95 3.51 -5.89
CA ASP A 268 18.04 2.82 -5.21
C ASP A 268 19.29 3.70 -5.10
N ILE A 269 19.91 3.69 -3.93
CA ILE A 269 21.22 4.32 -3.69
C ILE A 269 22.20 3.22 -3.34
N VAL A 270 23.38 3.29 -3.97
CA VAL A 270 24.43 2.28 -3.78
C VAL A 270 25.69 2.93 -3.23
N LEU A 271 26.02 2.60 -1.99
CA LEU A 271 27.31 2.93 -1.38
C LEU A 271 28.31 1.81 -1.64
N THR A 272 29.49 2.16 -2.12
CA THR A 272 30.58 1.20 -2.37
C THR A 272 31.84 1.60 -1.65
N ARG A 273 32.52 0.62 -1.05
CA ARG A 273 33.78 0.82 -0.34
C ARG A 273 34.67 -0.41 -0.50
N LYS A 274 35.99 -0.19 -0.46
CA LYS A 274 36.97 -1.29 -0.31
C LYS A 274 37.49 -1.31 1.11
N PHE A 275 37.61 -2.51 1.68
CA PHE A 275 38.19 -2.73 3.00
C PHE A 275 39.17 -3.91 2.92
N GLY A 276 40.46 -3.62 2.91
CA GLY A 276 41.48 -4.63 2.65
C GLY A 276 41.30 -5.29 1.28
N ASN A 277 41.03 -6.59 1.27
CA ASN A 277 40.72 -7.39 0.08
C ASN A 277 39.21 -7.59 -0.16
N GLU A 278 38.35 -6.93 0.62
CA GLU A 278 36.90 -7.08 0.55
C GLU A 278 36.28 -5.91 -0.24
N ASN A 279 35.30 -6.22 -1.09
CA ASN A 279 34.44 -5.22 -1.72
C ASN A 279 33.12 -5.16 -0.95
N ILE A 280 32.83 -4.00 -0.37
CA ILE A 280 31.62 -3.76 0.40
C ILE A 280 30.68 -2.92 -0.44
N ARG A 281 29.42 -3.33 -0.50
CA ARG A 281 28.32 -2.58 -1.09
C ARG A 281 27.17 -2.51 -0.10
N ALA A 282 26.60 -1.33 0.11
CA ALA A 282 25.34 -1.15 0.82
C ALA A 282 24.33 -0.54 -0.14
N THR A 283 23.13 -1.11 -0.16
CA THR A 283 22.02 -0.63 -0.99
C THR A 283 20.82 -0.35 -0.10
N PHE A 284 20.20 0.80 -0.28
CA PHE A 284 18.98 1.25 0.39
C PHE A 284 18.16 2.09 -0.58
N ALA A 285 16.85 2.17 -0.38
CA ALA A 285 15.93 2.76 -1.35
C ALA A 285 14.94 3.73 -0.71
N ILE A 286 14.45 4.67 -1.50
CA ILE A 286 13.40 5.61 -1.09
C ILE A 286 12.10 4.88 -0.71
N SER A 287 11.80 3.73 -1.32
CA SER A 287 10.59 2.96 -1.06
C SER A 287 10.42 2.60 0.42
N ASP A 288 11.52 2.49 1.17
CA ASP A 288 11.50 2.22 2.61
C ASP A 288 10.93 3.40 3.42
N LEU A 289 11.03 4.65 2.93
CA LEU A 289 10.33 5.80 3.54
C LEU A 289 8.83 5.78 3.24
N GLN A 290 8.43 5.40 2.02
CA GLN A 290 7.05 5.44 1.56
C GLN A 290 6.18 4.36 2.21
N ASN A 291 6.70 3.12 2.30
CA ASN A 291 5.99 2.02 2.94
C ASN A 291 5.65 2.31 4.42
N VAL A 292 6.45 3.15 5.08
CA VAL A 292 6.24 3.53 6.49
C VAL A 292 5.28 4.71 6.63
N ALA A 293 5.23 5.62 5.64
CA ALA A 293 4.23 6.68 5.60
C ALA A 293 2.82 6.11 5.50
N GLU A 294 2.60 5.06 4.69
CA GLU A 294 1.32 4.35 4.61
C GLU A 294 0.94 3.68 5.95
N GLU A 295 1.91 3.06 6.65
CA GLU A 295 1.67 2.46 7.97
C GLU A 295 1.35 3.51 9.05
N PHE A 296 1.83 4.75 8.89
CA PHE A 296 1.54 5.86 9.78
C PHE A 296 0.19 6.54 9.47
N ASP A 297 -0.18 6.68 8.20
CA ASP A 297 -1.46 7.26 7.78
C ASP A 297 -2.64 6.34 8.18
N ASP A 298 -2.47 5.01 8.06
CA ASP A 298 -3.42 4.01 8.58
C ASP A 298 -3.65 4.13 10.09
N LEU A 299 -2.63 4.57 10.84
CA LEU A 299 -2.72 4.81 12.28
C LEU A 299 -3.36 6.16 12.59
N ALA A 300 -3.10 7.20 11.78
CA ALA A 300 -3.66 8.53 11.94
C ALA A 300 -5.16 8.61 11.55
N GLU A 301 -5.58 7.93 10.48
CA GLU A 301 -7.00 7.78 10.11
C GLU A 301 -7.79 7.07 11.21
N SER A 302 -7.15 6.17 11.97
CA SER A 302 -7.79 5.45 13.07
C SER A 302 -8.02 6.29 14.34
N ASP A 303 -7.31 7.41 14.51
CA ASP A 303 -7.44 8.32 15.66
C ASP A 303 -8.33 9.55 15.36
N PHE A 304 -8.58 9.88 14.08
CA PHE A 304 -9.40 11.05 13.70
C PHE A 304 -10.92 10.79 13.78
N ASP A 305 -11.37 9.53 13.73
CA ASP A 305 -12.79 9.19 13.65
C ASP A 305 -13.49 8.94 15.02
N GLU A 306 -12.79 9.04 16.17
CA GLU A 306 -13.36 8.74 17.50
C GLU A 306 -13.59 9.95 18.44
N HIS A 307 -13.38 11.20 18.01
CA HIS A 307 -13.66 12.37 18.87
C HIS A 307 -14.89 13.22 18.49
N ALA A 308 -15.68 12.83 17.49
CA ALA A 308 -16.84 13.63 17.05
C ALA A 308 -18.23 13.19 17.56
N THR A 309 -18.36 12.16 18.40
CA THR A 309 -19.70 11.69 18.84
C THR A 309 -19.84 11.46 20.34
N ALA A 310 -19.66 12.51 21.15
CA ALA A 310 -19.97 12.46 22.59
C ALA A 310 -21.03 13.47 23.06
N ASN A 311 -21.76 14.15 22.16
CA ASN A 311 -22.80 15.12 22.56
C ASN A 311 -24.05 15.08 21.66
N GLN A 312 -24.71 13.93 21.53
CA GLN A 312 -26.12 13.91 21.13
C GLN A 312 -27.01 13.80 22.38
N ALA A 313 -27.46 14.96 22.87
CA ALA A 313 -28.48 15.04 23.91
C ALA A 313 -29.87 14.72 23.34
N GLN A 314 -30.67 13.93 24.06
CA GLN A 314 -32.12 13.87 23.87
C GLN A 314 -32.74 15.24 24.22
N PRO A 315 -33.76 15.70 23.48
CA PRO A 315 -34.36 17.01 23.74
C PRO A 315 -35.14 16.98 25.06
N GLY A 316 -34.65 17.72 26.07
CA GLY A 316 -35.39 17.99 27.31
C GLY A 316 -34.61 17.87 28.61
N GLN A 317 -33.34 17.46 28.61
CA GLN A 317 -32.56 17.31 29.84
C GLN A 317 -31.40 18.31 29.89
N ALA A 318 -31.41 19.18 30.90
CA ALA A 318 -30.33 20.13 31.12
C ALA A 318 -29.05 19.38 31.54
N VAL A 319 -28.04 19.43 30.68
CA VAL A 319 -26.70 18.91 30.98
C VAL A 319 -26.05 19.87 31.97
N GLY A 320 -25.84 19.42 33.20
CA GLY A 320 -25.06 20.15 34.19
C GLY A 320 -23.59 20.04 33.86
N VAL A 321 -23.02 21.10 33.29
CA VAL A 321 -21.56 21.21 33.12
C VAL A 321 -20.97 21.53 34.49
N HIS A 322 -20.19 20.59 35.03
CA HIS A 322 -19.51 20.78 36.31
C HIS A 322 -18.29 21.72 36.11
N PRO A 323 -17.91 22.56 37.08
CA PRO A 323 -16.89 23.60 36.91
C PRO A 323 -15.46 23.10 36.60
N GLU A 324 -15.23 21.79 36.70
CA GLU A 324 -13.95 21.14 36.39
C GLU A 324 -13.72 20.82 34.89
N ASP A 325 -14.71 21.03 34.01
CA ASP A 325 -14.59 20.85 32.55
C ASP A 325 -14.10 22.12 31.80
N GLN A 326 -13.61 23.14 32.51
CA GLN A 326 -12.92 24.26 31.87
C GLN A 326 -11.47 23.88 31.57
N VAL A 327 -11.23 23.41 30.34
CA VAL A 327 -9.88 23.24 29.79
C VAL A 327 -9.17 24.60 29.86
N SER A 328 -8.09 24.66 30.64
CA SER A 328 -7.31 25.89 30.79
C SER A 328 -6.50 26.17 29.51
N PRO A 329 -6.34 27.42 29.05
CA PRO A 329 -5.54 27.76 27.87
C PRO A 329 -4.04 27.39 27.91
N ALA A 330 -3.58 26.77 29.01
CA ALA A 330 -2.23 26.24 29.16
C ALA A 330 -2.11 24.75 28.75
N ASP A 331 -3.23 24.09 28.43
CA ASP A 331 -3.28 22.69 27.99
C ASP A 331 -3.15 22.53 26.45
N ASP A 332 -2.95 23.64 25.72
CA ASP A 332 -2.56 23.65 24.29
C ASP A 332 -1.04 23.52 24.13
N GLY A 333 -0.40 22.84 25.09
CA GLY A 333 0.97 22.39 24.94
C GLY A 333 0.98 21.23 23.97
N PHE A 334 1.15 21.54 22.68
CA PHE A 334 1.60 20.59 21.67
C PHE A 334 2.73 19.74 22.26
N HIS A 335 2.38 18.57 22.76
CA HIS A 335 3.33 17.53 23.07
C HIS A 335 3.81 17.04 21.71
N GLU A 336 4.92 17.60 21.25
CA GLU A 336 5.72 17.06 20.16
C GLU A 336 6.12 15.65 20.61
N ASP A 337 5.33 14.65 20.23
CA ASP A 337 5.70 13.25 20.41
C ASP A 337 7.11 13.10 19.81
N PRO A 338 8.07 12.51 20.53
CA PRO A 338 9.42 12.35 19.99
C PRO A 338 9.28 11.57 18.68
N GLN A 339 9.63 12.22 17.56
CA GLN A 339 9.63 11.61 16.23
C GLN A 339 10.30 10.24 16.36
N GLN A 340 9.52 9.18 16.22
CA GLN A 340 10.04 7.82 16.23
C GLN A 340 10.92 7.70 14.98
N SER A 341 12.20 7.37 15.15
CA SER A 341 13.07 7.22 13.99
C SER A 341 12.57 6.05 13.14
N MET A 342 12.43 6.30 11.84
CA MET A 342 11.85 5.32 10.93
C MET A 342 12.88 4.25 10.58
N PRO A 343 12.54 2.96 10.70
CA PRO A 343 13.46 1.88 10.33
C PRO A 343 13.65 1.85 8.81
N ILE A 344 14.90 1.99 8.34
CA ILE A 344 15.23 1.91 6.91
C ILE A 344 15.96 0.60 6.62
N HIS A 345 15.53 -0.14 5.60
CA HIS A 345 16.19 -1.38 5.21
C HIS A 345 17.49 -1.10 4.43
N VAL A 346 18.57 -1.75 4.85
CA VAL A 346 19.89 -1.62 4.23
C VAL A 346 20.43 -3.01 3.94
N ASN A 347 20.60 -3.29 2.65
CA ASN A 347 21.14 -4.54 2.13
C ASN A 347 22.65 -4.42 1.96
N ILE A 348 23.40 -5.15 2.77
CA ILE A 348 24.85 -5.12 2.80
C ILE A 348 25.39 -6.36 2.08
N THR A 349 26.24 -6.16 1.08
CA THR A 349 26.98 -7.23 0.39
C THR A 349 28.47 -7.07 0.63
N ILE A 350 29.12 -8.11 1.12
CA ILE A 350 30.57 -8.14 1.37
C ILE A 350 31.16 -9.28 0.55
N GLU A 351 31.79 -8.93 -0.57
CA GLU A 351 32.46 -9.87 -1.46
C GLU A 351 33.93 -10.05 -1.03
N LYS A 352 34.36 -11.32 -0.99
CA LYS A 352 35.76 -11.68 -0.80
C LYS A 352 36.27 -12.45 -2.03
N PRO A 353 37.45 -12.12 -2.57
CA PRO A 353 37.99 -12.81 -3.72
C PRO A 353 38.18 -14.31 -3.39
N GLY A 354 37.51 -15.17 -4.16
CA GLY A 354 37.58 -16.63 -4.04
C GLY A 354 36.66 -17.29 -3.02
N ASN A 355 36.00 -16.54 -2.13
CA ASN A 355 35.14 -17.09 -1.07
C ASN A 355 33.65 -16.67 -1.21
N GLY A 356 33.29 -16.09 -2.35
CA GLY A 356 31.94 -15.62 -2.64
C GLY A 356 31.59 -14.31 -1.93
N ALA A 357 30.32 -14.14 -1.59
CA ALA A 357 29.80 -12.94 -0.96
C ALA A 357 28.90 -13.27 0.22
N LEU A 358 29.06 -12.48 1.29
CA LEU A 358 28.16 -12.45 2.42
C LEU A 358 27.09 -11.38 2.15
N PHE A 359 25.83 -11.74 2.27
CA PHE A 359 24.69 -10.84 2.20
C PHE A 359 24.09 -10.71 3.59
N ILE A 360 23.94 -9.47 4.05
CA ILE A 360 23.41 -9.16 5.36
C ILE A 360 22.28 -8.15 5.17
N GLN A 361 21.08 -8.54 5.56
CA GLN A 361 19.95 -7.63 5.59
C GLN A 361 19.90 -6.96 6.97
N THR A 362 19.94 -5.64 6.97
CA THR A 362 19.93 -4.83 8.20
C THR A 362 18.82 -3.78 8.15
N THR A 363 18.46 -3.28 9.32
CA THR A 363 17.59 -2.12 9.47
C THR A 363 18.38 -1.03 10.19
N ALA A 364 18.49 0.16 9.60
CA ALA A 364 19.07 1.33 10.23
C ALA A 364 17.97 2.07 11.01
N GLN A 365 18.12 2.15 12.34
CA GLN A 365 17.19 2.84 13.23
C GLN A 365 17.93 3.38 14.46
N ASP A 366 17.58 4.58 14.93
CA ASP A 366 18.17 5.21 16.12
C ASP A 366 19.71 5.20 16.17
N GLY A 367 20.37 5.35 15.01
CA GLY A 367 21.83 5.34 14.93
C GLY A 367 22.47 3.97 15.10
N THR A 368 21.70 2.89 14.92
CA THR A 368 22.18 1.51 15.00
C THR A 368 21.73 0.71 13.79
N PHE A 369 22.52 -0.30 13.42
CA PHE A 369 22.15 -1.28 12.40
C PHE A 369 21.70 -2.56 13.10
N GLU A 370 20.42 -2.89 13.00
CA GLU A 370 19.89 -4.16 13.49
C GLU A 370 19.97 -5.21 12.39
N ILE A 371 20.64 -6.33 12.65
CA ILE A 371 20.78 -7.43 11.68
C ILE A 371 19.53 -8.33 11.72
N LEU A 372 18.92 -8.54 10.55
CA LEU A 372 17.75 -9.39 10.36
C LEU A 372 18.11 -10.77 9.80
N GLU A 373 18.91 -10.78 8.75
CA GLU A 373 19.28 -11.98 8.00
C GLU A 373 20.77 -11.94 7.63
N VAL A 374 21.42 -13.11 7.66
CA VAL A 374 22.80 -13.30 7.19
C VAL A 374 22.84 -14.53 6.30
N SER A 375 23.06 -14.32 5.01
CA SER A 375 23.17 -15.38 4.00
C SER A 375 24.51 -15.33 3.28
N HIS A 376 24.96 -16.51 2.82
CA HIS A 376 26.21 -16.65 2.07
C HIS A 376 25.91 -17.16 0.68
N PHE A 377 26.55 -16.53 -0.31
CA PHE A 377 26.40 -16.86 -1.72
C PHE A 377 27.77 -17.14 -2.33
N ALA A 378 27.85 -18.14 -3.21
CA ALA A 378 29.10 -18.49 -3.88
C ALA A 378 29.62 -17.39 -4.81
N ASN A 379 28.71 -16.58 -5.39
CA ASN A 379 29.03 -15.52 -6.33
C ASN A 379 28.50 -14.17 -5.84
N ALA A 380 29.31 -13.12 -6.00
CA ALA A 380 28.91 -11.77 -5.64
C ALA A 380 27.69 -11.28 -6.44
N GLU A 381 27.64 -11.59 -7.73
CA GLU A 381 26.54 -11.24 -8.62
C GLU A 381 25.18 -11.80 -8.17
N LEU A 382 25.17 -12.97 -7.55
CA LEU A 382 23.94 -13.58 -7.06
C LEU A 382 23.46 -12.89 -5.77
N ALA A 383 24.40 -12.47 -4.92
CA ALA A 383 24.09 -11.70 -3.73
C ALA A 383 23.46 -10.33 -4.08
N THR A 384 23.89 -9.71 -5.19
CA THR A 384 23.34 -8.42 -5.66
C THR A 384 21.90 -8.53 -6.11
N GLY A 385 21.57 -9.58 -6.88
CA GLY A 385 20.22 -9.76 -7.43
C GLY A 385 19.81 -8.71 -8.46
N GLU A 386 20.75 -8.07 -9.19
CA GLU A 386 20.43 -7.00 -10.15
C GLU A 386 19.48 -7.40 -11.30
N THR A 387 19.35 -8.70 -11.59
CA THR A 387 18.43 -9.23 -12.61
C THR A 387 17.36 -10.07 -11.94
N ALA A 388 16.12 -10.01 -12.43
CA ALA A 388 15.00 -10.80 -11.90
C ALA A 388 15.30 -12.30 -11.76
N GLU A 389 16.06 -12.88 -12.69
CA GLU A 389 16.51 -14.28 -12.60
C GLU A 389 17.47 -14.52 -11.44
N LYS A 390 18.43 -13.61 -11.22
CA LYS A 390 19.42 -13.71 -10.13
C LYS A 390 18.76 -13.49 -8.77
N ASP A 391 17.82 -12.55 -8.70
CA ASP A 391 17.00 -12.30 -7.52
C ASP A 391 16.15 -13.52 -7.16
N TRP A 392 15.45 -14.09 -8.13
CA TRP A 392 14.71 -15.33 -7.92
C TRP A 392 15.61 -16.48 -7.44
N LEU A 393 16.77 -16.67 -8.07
CA LEU A 393 17.75 -17.68 -7.65
C LEU A 393 18.27 -17.44 -6.24
N ARG A 394 18.47 -16.18 -5.84
CA ARG A 394 18.84 -15.81 -4.47
C ARG A 394 17.81 -16.30 -3.47
N HIS A 395 16.52 -16.09 -3.75
CA HIS A 395 15.42 -16.54 -2.91
C HIS A 395 15.24 -18.07 -2.85
N THR A 396 15.70 -18.80 -3.87
CA THR A 396 15.70 -20.28 -3.84
C THR A 396 16.82 -20.89 -2.99
N GLN A 397 17.87 -20.10 -2.69
CA GLN A 397 18.99 -20.56 -1.88
C GLN A 397 18.71 -20.37 -0.39
N TYR A 398 19.46 -21.11 0.43
CA TYR A 398 19.27 -21.05 1.87
C TYR A 398 19.69 -19.68 2.43
N SER A 399 18.72 -18.93 2.92
CA SER A 399 18.85 -17.62 3.57
C SER A 399 19.57 -17.60 4.93
N GLY A 400 20.03 -18.76 5.41
CA GLY A 400 20.62 -18.86 6.75
C GLY A 400 19.58 -19.13 7.85
N PRO A 401 20.04 -19.30 9.09
CA PRO A 401 19.17 -19.51 10.24
C PRO A 401 18.50 -18.19 10.67
N VAL A 402 17.43 -18.30 11.46
CA VAL A 402 16.80 -17.13 12.08
C VAL A 402 17.81 -16.41 12.97
N PHE A 403 18.26 -15.22 12.57
CA PHE A 403 19.34 -14.49 13.24
C PHE A 403 19.03 -14.23 14.72
N ASN A 404 17.78 -13.89 15.04
CA ASN A 404 17.30 -13.69 16.41
C ASN A 404 17.46 -14.94 17.32
N GLY A 405 17.50 -16.14 16.75
CA GLY A 405 17.73 -17.38 17.49
C GLY A 405 19.19 -17.73 17.74
N LEU A 406 20.14 -16.98 17.15
CA LEU A 406 21.58 -17.21 17.33
C LEU A 406 22.06 -16.79 18.71
N ASP A 407 23.21 -17.34 19.09
CA ASP A 407 23.92 -17.03 20.33
C ASP A 407 24.27 -15.53 20.42
N GLU A 408 24.22 -14.97 21.63
CA GLU A 408 24.43 -13.52 21.86
C GLU A 408 25.87 -13.09 21.55
N ASP A 409 26.87 -13.92 21.84
CA ASP A 409 28.27 -13.59 21.55
C ASP A 409 28.50 -13.57 20.03
N LEU A 410 27.90 -14.52 19.31
CA LEU A 410 27.97 -14.57 17.84
C LEU A 410 27.35 -13.31 17.20
N LYS A 411 26.20 -12.85 17.70
CA LYS A 411 25.56 -11.60 17.24
C LYS A 411 26.48 -10.39 17.47
N SER A 412 27.03 -10.25 18.68
CA SER A 412 27.96 -9.18 19.00
C SER A 412 29.21 -9.19 18.10
N MET A 413 29.67 -10.36 17.67
CA MET A 413 30.78 -10.48 16.71
C MET A 413 30.39 -9.97 15.32
N PHE A 414 29.16 -10.20 14.87
CA PHE A 414 28.66 -9.64 13.61
C PHE A 414 28.51 -8.11 13.66
N ASP A 415 28.00 -7.56 14.77
CA ASP A 415 27.89 -6.12 14.95
C ASP A 415 29.26 -5.45 14.87
N ARG A 416 30.25 -5.99 15.61
CA ARG A 416 31.65 -5.52 15.56
C ARG A 416 32.25 -5.65 14.16
N TYR A 417 31.96 -6.76 13.48
CA TYR A 417 32.42 -7.01 12.11
C TYR A 417 31.90 -5.97 11.12
N LEU A 418 30.63 -5.54 11.25
CA LEU A 418 30.04 -4.47 10.44
C LEU A 418 30.61 -3.09 10.82
N GLU A 419 30.76 -2.81 12.11
CA GLU A 419 31.28 -1.54 12.61
C GLU A 419 32.70 -1.25 12.08
N GLU A 420 33.60 -2.24 12.12
CA GLU A 420 34.97 -2.14 11.55
C GLU A 420 34.98 -1.81 10.05
N ARG A 421 33.91 -2.20 9.34
CA ARG A 421 33.75 -1.99 7.89
C ARG A 421 33.11 -0.65 7.55
N GLY A 422 32.74 0.13 8.57
CA GLY A 422 32.20 1.48 8.43
C GLY A 422 30.69 1.58 8.55
N PHE A 423 30.01 0.52 9.01
CA PHE A 423 28.61 0.60 9.42
C PHE A 423 28.56 1.08 10.87
N ASN A 424 28.75 2.38 11.04
CA ASN A 424 28.79 3.05 12.35
C ASN A 424 27.52 3.88 12.58
N THR A 425 27.41 4.44 13.78
CA THR A 425 26.29 5.32 14.17
C THR A 425 26.13 6.53 13.26
N GLU A 426 27.24 7.11 12.79
CA GLU A 426 27.19 8.25 11.85
C GLU A 426 26.52 7.87 10.53
N LEU A 427 26.89 6.71 9.94
CA LEU A 427 26.26 6.23 8.72
C LEU A 427 24.77 5.93 8.94
N ALA A 428 24.41 5.31 10.06
CA ALA A 428 23.02 4.99 10.40
C ALA A 428 22.15 6.26 10.53
N ASN A 429 22.69 7.36 11.03
CA ASN A 429 21.96 8.63 11.15
C ASN A 429 21.84 9.38 9.82
N ILE A 430 22.85 9.27 8.95
CA ILE A 430 22.88 9.98 7.66
C ILE A 430 22.04 9.31 6.58
N ILE A 431 21.84 7.98 6.64
CA ILE A 431 20.99 7.27 5.66
C ILE A 431 19.57 7.86 5.59
N PRO A 432 18.83 8.05 6.70
CA PRO A 432 17.53 8.72 6.67
C PRO A 432 17.59 10.12 6.06
N GLU A 433 18.53 10.96 6.48
CA GLU A 433 18.70 12.32 5.95
C GLU A 433 18.98 12.31 4.44
N TYR A 434 19.81 11.38 3.98
CA TYR A 434 20.11 11.18 2.56
C TYR A 434 18.85 10.82 1.78
N LEU A 435 18.05 9.87 2.29
CA LEU A 435 16.83 9.44 1.62
C LEU A 435 15.80 10.57 1.53
N THR A 436 15.61 11.35 2.59
CA THR A 436 14.71 12.52 2.56
C THR A 436 15.18 13.56 1.54
N ALA A 437 16.48 13.85 1.50
CA ALA A 437 17.03 14.80 0.52
C ALA A 437 16.89 14.29 -0.93
N LYS A 438 17.11 12.99 -1.17
CA LYS A 438 16.94 12.39 -2.49
C LYS A 438 15.46 12.36 -2.89
N GLU A 439 14.56 11.97 -2.00
CA GLU A 439 13.11 11.94 -2.29
C GLU A 439 12.61 13.32 -2.70
N GLN A 440 13.00 14.36 -1.98
CA GLN A 440 12.64 15.73 -2.35
C GLN A 440 13.21 16.16 -3.71
N ALA A 441 14.44 15.74 -4.04
CA ALA A 441 15.05 16.00 -5.34
C ALA A 441 14.35 15.25 -6.48
N GLU A 442 13.96 13.98 -6.25
CA GLU A 442 13.20 13.17 -7.22
C GLU A 442 11.77 13.68 -7.37
N TYR A 443 11.13 14.12 -6.29
CA TYR A 443 9.82 14.79 -6.33
C TYR A 443 9.87 16.07 -7.16
N SER A 444 10.87 16.93 -6.91
CA SER A 444 11.09 18.15 -7.71
C SER A 444 11.36 17.83 -9.18
N ARG A 445 12.11 16.76 -9.47
CA ARG A 445 12.36 16.28 -10.83
C ARG A 445 11.09 15.72 -11.47
N TRP A 446 10.27 15.00 -10.71
CA TRP A 446 9.00 14.45 -11.16
C TRP A 446 8.02 15.58 -11.49
N LEU A 447 7.91 16.60 -10.64
CA LEU A 447 7.16 17.83 -10.91
C LEU A 447 7.72 18.62 -12.10
N GLY A 448 9.03 18.58 -12.34
CA GLY A 448 9.67 19.21 -13.51
C GLY A 448 9.68 18.35 -14.79
N SER A 449 9.18 17.12 -14.73
CA SER A 449 9.19 16.17 -15.84
C SER A 449 8.22 16.59 -16.95
N LYS A 450 8.37 16.00 -18.13
CA LYS A 450 7.50 16.33 -19.28
C LYS A 450 6.03 16.11 -18.99
N TYR A 451 5.67 15.16 -18.13
CA TYR A 451 4.28 14.80 -17.82
C TYR A 451 3.55 15.77 -16.89
N SER A 452 4.30 16.58 -16.15
CA SER A 452 3.82 17.53 -15.14
C SER A 452 3.88 18.98 -15.62
N LEU A 453 4.65 19.26 -16.68
CA LEU A 453 4.67 20.56 -17.33
C LEU A 453 3.38 20.81 -18.12
N PRO A 454 2.85 22.05 -18.09
CA PRO A 454 1.72 22.43 -18.93
C PRO A 454 1.97 22.08 -20.38
N ARG A 455 3.20 22.16 -20.92
CA ARG A 455 3.52 21.83 -22.33
C ARG A 455 3.20 20.40 -22.80
N PHE A 456 2.93 19.45 -21.91
CA PHE A 456 2.40 18.14 -22.31
C PHE A 456 0.88 18.16 -22.51
N TRP A 457 0.21 19.02 -21.75
CA TRP A 457 -1.22 19.27 -21.74
C TRP A 457 -1.63 20.46 -22.64
N GLU A 458 -0.72 21.41 -22.85
CA GLU A 458 -0.81 22.62 -23.64
C GLU A 458 -0.06 22.39 -24.96
N ASP A 459 -0.82 22.13 -26.01
CA ASP A 459 -0.31 22.17 -27.38
C ASP A 459 0.09 23.62 -27.72
N LYS A 460 1.40 23.92 -27.72
CA LYS A 460 1.89 25.14 -28.36
C LYS A 460 1.78 24.98 -29.88
N TYR A 461 0.85 25.77 -30.43
CA TYR A 461 0.55 25.96 -31.86
C TYR A 461 1.75 26.09 -32.80
#